data_AF-A0A2V7HRV2-F1
#
_entry.id   AF-A0A2V7HRV2-F1
#
_cell.length_a   1.000
_cell.length_b   1.000
_cell.length_c   1.000
_cell.angle_alpha   90.00
_cell.angle_beta   90.00
_cell.angle_gamma   90.00
#
_symmetry.space_group_name_H-M   'P 1'
#
loop_
_entity.id
_entity.type
_entity.pdbx_description
1 polymer ?
#
loop_
_entity_poly.entity_id
_entity_poly.type
_entity_poly.pdbx_seq_one_letter_code
_entity_poly.pdbx_strand_id
1 'polypeptide(L)'
;MSLRSVLLLVLLGAQVALTPTAHASPPDASWLGGIYDDGDFDDVVWLITSGAAVVEPFPLDDACRVPRAVALLLQPDEGSAPGVAPASVRARAPPTA
;
A
#
# COMPACT_ATOMS: atom_id res chain seq x y z
N MET A 1 1.36 -11.92 -41.53
CA MET A 1 1.69 -10.66 -40.82
C MET A 1 2.87 -10.93 -39.90
N SER A 2 3.84 -10.02 -39.79
CA SER A 2 4.95 -10.23 -38.86
C SER A 2 4.45 -10.17 -37.41
N LEU A 3 5.08 -10.90 -36.48
CA LEU A 3 4.74 -10.85 -35.04
C LEU A 3 4.74 -9.40 -34.52
N ARG A 4 5.70 -8.59 -35.00
CA ARG A 4 5.77 -7.15 -34.72
C ARG A 4 4.50 -6.40 -35.14
N SER A 5 4.04 -6.64 -36.36
CA SER A 5 2.82 -6.01 -36.89
C SER A 5 1.57 -6.42 -36.09
N VAL A 6 1.50 -7.68 -35.66
CA VAL A 6 0.39 -8.17 -34.82
C VAL A 6 0.42 -7.49 -33.46
N LEU A 7 1.59 -7.41 -32.80
CA LEU A 7 1.76 -6.72 -31.52
C LEU A 7 1.37 -5.25 -31.61
N LEU A 8 1.79 -4.55 -32.67
CA LEU A 8 1.42 -3.14 -32.87
C LEU A 8 -0.09 -2.97 -33.02
N LEU A 9 -0.76 -3.84 -33.76
CA LEU A 9 -2.21 -3.79 -33.92
C LEU A 9 -2.95 -4.09 -32.61
N VAL A 10 -2.47 -5.06 -31.83
CA VAL A 10 -3.05 -5.38 -30.51
C VAL A 10 -2.88 -4.21 -29.54
N LEU A 11 -1.67 -3.63 -29.46
CA LEU A 11 -1.41 -2.49 -28.58
C LEU A 11 -2.24 -1.27 -28.99
N LEU A 12 -2.31 -0.98 -30.29
CA LEU A 12 -3.11 0.14 -30.79
C LEU A 12 -4.60 -0.10 -30.53
N GLY A 13 -5.09 -1.32 -30.78
CA GLY A 13 -6.47 -1.70 -30.51
C GLY A 13 -6.82 -1.58 -29.02
N ALA A 14 -5.94 -2.06 -28.14
CA ALA A 14 -6.11 -1.93 -26.69
C ALA A 14 -6.17 -0.45 -26.25
N GLN A 15 -5.25 0.39 -26.77
CA GLN A 15 -5.21 1.82 -26.44
C GLN A 15 -6.48 2.55 -26.86
N VAL A 16 -7.03 2.22 -28.03
CA VAL A 16 -8.29 2.80 -28.51
C VAL A 16 -9.49 2.27 -27.72
N ALA A 17 -9.47 1.01 -27.30
CA ALA A 17 -10.57 0.37 -26.58
C ALA A 17 -10.65 0.77 -25.10
N LEU A 18 -9.53 1.09 -24.46
CA LEU A 18 -9.44 1.39 -23.02
C LEU A 18 -10.47 2.42 -22.52
N THR A 19 -10.56 3.58 -23.16
CA THR A 19 -11.47 4.67 -22.74
C THR A 19 -12.96 4.29 -22.84
N PRO A 20 -13.48 3.83 -24.00
CA PRO A 20 -14.89 3.47 -24.08
C PRO A 20 -15.24 2.27 -23.18
N THR A 21 -14.34 1.31 -22.97
CA THR A 21 -14.61 0.22 -22.03
C THR A 21 -14.66 0.70 -20.58
N ALA A 22 -13.79 1.63 -20.19
CA ALA A 22 -13.79 2.21 -18.84
C ALA A 22 -15.02 3.10 -18.57
N HIS A 23 -15.71 3.57 -19.60
CA HIS A 23 -16.93 4.37 -19.50
C HIS A 23 -18.19 3.60 -19.90
N ALA A 24 -18.08 2.29 -20.13
CA ALA A 24 -19.23 1.42 -20.31
C ALA A 24 -20.08 1.42 -19.02
N SER A 25 -21.35 1.01 -19.08
CA SER A 25 -22.23 1.06 -17.90
C SER A 25 -22.14 -0.23 -17.06
N PRO A 26 -21.86 -0.15 -15.74
CA PRO A 26 -21.48 1.05 -14.98
C PRO A 26 -20.02 1.46 -15.25
N PRO A 27 -19.69 2.76 -15.24
CA PRO A 27 -18.34 3.23 -15.50
C PRO A 27 -17.39 2.69 -14.44
N ASP A 28 -16.15 2.41 -14.85
CA ASP A 28 -15.10 2.02 -13.93
C ASP A 28 -14.95 3.08 -12.84
N ALA A 29 -14.69 2.63 -11.61
CA ALA A 29 -14.52 3.52 -10.48
C ALA A 29 -13.34 4.47 -10.75
N SER A 30 -13.61 5.77 -10.74
CA SER A 30 -12.57 6.80 -10.86
C SER A 30 -11.67 6.90 -9.62
N TRP A 31 -12.07 6.25 -8.53
CA TRP A 31 -11.38 6.23 -7.25
C TRP A 31 -11.61 4.92 -6.51
N LEU A 32 -10.52 4.35 -6.00
CA LEU A 32 -10.50 3.16 -5.15
C LEU A 32 -9.87 3.57 -3.82
N GLY A 33 -10.64 3.48 -2.73
CA GLY A 33 -10.15 3.80 -1.39
C GLY A 33 -9.01 2.88 -0.97
N GLY A 34 -8.08 3.41 -0.21
CA GLY A 34 -6.85 2.76 0.21
C GLY A 34 -5.68 2.99 -0.76
N ILE A 35 -5.93 3.04 -2.07
CA ILE A 35 -4.83 3.10 -3.07
C ILE A 35 -4.24 4.51 -3.23
N TYR A 36 -5.06 5.55 -3.09
CA TYR A 36 -4.67 6.93 -3.41
C TYR A 36 -4.81 7.91 -2.23
N ASP A 37 -5.15 7.41 -1.05
CA ASP A 37 -5.43 8.21 0.14
C ASP A 37 -4.67 7.75 1.38
N ASP A 38 -3.63 6.93 1.23
CA ASP A 38 -2.82 6.39 2.34
C ASP A 38 -3.64 5.47 3.26
N GLY A 39 -4.75 4.91 2.76
CA GLY A 39 -5.70 4.11 3.51
C GLY A 39 -5.52 2.59 3.36
N ASP A 40 -4.47 2.11 2.71
CA ASP A 40 -4.17 0.68 2.55
C ASP A 40 -3.28 0.10 3.67
N PHE A 41 -2.89 0.94 4.63
CA PHE A 41 -2.11 0.58 5.82
C PHE A 41 -0.71 0.04 5.53
N ASP A 42 -0.10 0.41 4.41
CA ASP A 42 1.30 0.09 4.13
C ASP A 42 2.26 0.75 5.14
N ASP A 43 1.89 1.92 5.67
CA ASP A 43 2.52 2.65 6.77
C ASP A 43 2.58 1.83 8.08
N VAL A 44 1.51 1.10 8.40
CA VAL A 44 1.44 0.20 9.57
C VAL A 44 2.35 -1.00 9.35
N VAL A 45 2.34 -1.58 8.15
CA VAL A 45 3.26 -2.68 7.80
C VAL A 45 4.71 -2.21 7.90
N TRP A 46 5.00 -1.01 7.38
CA TRP A 46 6.30 -0.36 7.51
C TRP A 46 6.69 -0.16 8.98
N LEU A 47 5.79 0.36 9.81
CA LEU A 47 6.02 0.58 11.24
C LEU A 47 6.37 -0.73 11.98
N ILE A 48 5.59 -1.79 11.76
CA ILE A 48 5.81 -3.11 12.40
C ILE A 48 7.13 -3.74 11.93
N THR A 49 7.41 -3.69 10.63
CA THR A 49 8.60 -4.34 10.05
C THR A 49 9.89 -3.56 10.30
N SER A 50 9.83 -2.22 10.35
CA SER A 50 10.97 -1.38 10.73
C SER A 50 11.29 -1.44 12.23
N GLY A 51 10.28 -1.65 13.08
CA GLY A 51 10.46 -1.85 14.52
C GLY A 51 11.07 -3.20 14.91
N ALA A 52 11.04 -4.20 14.02
CA ALA A 52 11.66 -5.52 14.25
C ALA A 52 13.20 -5.48 14.32
N ALA A 53 13.83 -4.33 14.06
CA ALA A 53 15.26 -4.12 14.30
C ALA A 53 15.62 -3.85 15.77
N VAL A 54 14.64 -3.68 16.67
CA VAL A 54 14.88 -3.64 18.14
C VAL A 54 14.60 -5.01 18.73
N VAL A 55 15.31 -6.03 18.25
CA VAL A 55 15.54 -7.22 19.07
C VAL A 55 16.64 -6.82 20.04
N GLU A 56 16.25 -6.46 21.27
CA GLU A 56 17.19 -6.48 22.40
C GLU A 56 17.95 -7.81 22.34
N PRO A 57 19.30 -7.81 22.26
CA PRO A 57 20.06 -9.05 22.25
C PRO A 57 19.84 -9.73 23.60
N PHE A 58 18.88 -10.64 23.65
CA PHE A 58 18.64 -11.47 24.82
C PHE A 58 19.91 -12.31 25.05
N PRO A 59 20.51 -12.29 26.26
CA PRO A 59 21.63 -13.17 26.57
C PRO A 59 21.15 -14.62 26.43
N LEU A 60 21.62 -15.32 25.39
CA LEU A 60 21.26 -16.71 25.09
C LEU A 60 21.97 -17.70 26.02
N ASP A 61 22.09 -17.39 27.31
CA ASP A 61 22.75 -18.32 28.23
C ASP A 61 21.76 -19.33 28.84
N ASP A 62 20.43 -19.11 28.80
CA ASP A 62 19.44 -20.09 29.30
C ASP A 62 18.03 -19.94 28.66
N ALA A 63 17.93 -20.02 27.33
CA ALA A 63 16.64 -19.85 26.64
C ALA A 63 15.73 -21.09 26.77
N CYS A 64 14.96 -21.18 27.85
CA CYS A 64 13.70 -21.92 27.85
C CYS A 64 12.74 -21.23 26.86
N ARG A 65 12.30 -21.93 25.81
CA ARG A 65 11.37 -21.38 24.80
C ARG A 65 10.00 -21.12 25.46
N VAL A 66 9.72 -19.88 25.84
CA VAL A 66 8.39 -19.46 26.27
C VAL A 66 7.62 -18.98 25.03
N PRO A 67 6.40 -19.49 24.76
CA PRO A 67 5.61 -19.07 23.61
C PRO A 67 5.25 -17.58 23.75
N ARG A 68 5.44 -16.84 22.65
CA ARG A 68 5.19 -15.40 22.54
C ARG A 68 3.69 -15.11 22.67
N ALA A 69 3.25 -14.65 23.85
CA ALA A 69 1.95 -14.02 23.99
C ALA A 69 2.08 -12.54 23.57
N VAL A 70 1.42 -12.16 22.49
CA VAL A 70 1.30 -10.75 22.08
C VAL A 70 0.17 -10.13 22.90
N ALA A 71 0.52 -9.43 23.97
CA ALA A 71 -0.42 -8.57 24.68
C ALA A 71 -0.51 -7.24 23.92
N LEU A 72 -1.67 -6.98 23.31
CA LEU A 72 -1.97 -5.70 22.70
C LEU A 72 -2.19 -4.68 23.83
N LEU A 73 -1.18 -3.85 24.09
CA LEU A 73 -1.30 -2.74 25.02
C LEU A 73 -1.88 -1.54 24.25
N LEU A 74 -3.12 -1.14 24.56
CA LEU A 74 -3.64 0.15 24.14
C LEU A 74 -2.78 1.24 24.81
N GLN A 75 -2.01 2.00 24.03
CA GLN A 75 -1.27 3.14 24.57
C GLN A 75 -2.17 4.39 24.64
N PRO A 76 -2.08 5.21 25.70
CA PRO A 76 -2.79 6.47 25.78
C PRO A 76 -2.24 7.46 24.74
N ASP A 77 -3.13 8.32 24.23
CA ASP A 77 -2.83 9.40 23.29
C ASP A 77 -1.73 10.32 23.85
N GLU A 78 -0.48 10.10 23.43
CA GLU A 78 0.62 11.03 23.67
C GLU A 78 0.94 11.73 22.35
N GLY A 79 0.82 13.05 22.38
CA GLY A 79 0.75 13.93 21.23
C GLY A 79 1.76 13.61 20.14
N SER A 80 1.23 13.44 18.93
CA SER A 80 1.95 13.18 17.69
C SER A 80 3.17 14.11 17.56
N ALA A 81 4.37 13.56 17.76
CA ALA A 81 5.58 14.21 17.29
C ALA A 81 5.46 14.36 15.76
N PRO A 82 5.89 15.48 15.16
CA PRO A 82 5.87 15.60 13.71
C PRO A 82 6.86 14.60 13.14
N GLY A 83 6.36 13.43 12.76
CA GLY A 83 7.08 12.50 11.92
C GLY A 83 7.44 13.25 10.63
N VAL A 84 8.70 13.19 10.22
CA VAL A 84 9.07 13.61 8.88
C VAL A 84 8.28 12.70 7.95
N ALA A 85 7.20 13.24 7.38
CA ALA A 85 6.41 12.53 6.40
C ALA A 85 7.37 12.09 5.29
N PRO A 86 7.48 10.78 4.99
CA PRO A 86 8.17 10.37 3.77
C PRO A 86 7.54 11.16 2.63
N ALA A 87 8.37 11.72 1.75
CA ALA A 87 7.92 12.63 0.70
C ALA A 87 6.66 12.05 0.06
N SER A 88 5.52 12.67 0.36
CA SER A 88 4.23 12.11 -0.04
C SER A 88 4.28 12.00 -1.54
N VAL A 89 4.19 10.77 -2.05
CA VAL A 89 3.72 10.56 -3.40
C VAL A 89 2.46 11.40 -3.45
N ARG A 90 2.41 12.40 -4.35
CA ARG A 90 1.25 13.27 -4.48
C ARG A 90 0.11 12.38 -4.95
N ALA A 91 -0.57 11.77 -4.00
CA ALA A 91 -1.63 10.84 -4.25
C ALA A 91 -2.80 11.66 -4.82
N ARG A 92 -3.50 11.07 -5.78
CA ARG A 92 -4.61 11.75 -6.43
C ARG A 92 -5.70 11.94 -5.38
N ALA A 93 -6.01 13.20 -5.06
CA ALA A 93 -7.12 13.53 -4.16
C ALA A 93 -8.42 12.88 -4.64
N PRO A 94 -9.30 12.43 -3.72
CA PRO A 94 -10.58 11.84 -4.10
C PRO A 94 -11.39 12.80 -4.98
N PRO A 95 -12.18 12.27 -5.94
CA PRO A 95 -13.07 13.11 -6.74
C PRO A 95 -14.08 13.81 -5.84
N THR A 96 -14.28 15.11 -6.04
CA THR A 96 -15.35 15.89 -5.40
C THR A 96 -16.71 15.47 -5.97
N ALA A 97 -17.67 15.23 -5.08
CA ALA A 97 -19.05 14.89 -5.43
C ALA A 97 -19.82 16.06 -6.06
#